data_AF-A0A0C3Q7Q6-F1
#
_entry.id   AF-A0A0C3Q7Q6-F1
#
_cell.length_a   1.000
_cell.length_b   1.000
_cell.length_c   1.000
_cell.angle_alpha   90.00
_cell.angle_beta   90.00
_cell.angle_gamma   90.00
#
_symmetry.space_group_name_H-M   'P 1'
#
loop_
_entity.id
_entity.type
_entity.pdbx_description
1 polymer ?
#
loop_
_entity_poly.entity_id
_entity_poly.type
_entity_poly.pdbx_seq_one_letter_code
_entity_poly.pdbx_strand_id
1 'polypeptide(L)'
;MLLINRRRQALVPTPLGMIFKFAPSPLIPIPAFFTILAIGLHVLDSLSLTKDPRVSLLDVDMPFNAPGVLEGPFRKRAMLYLIAPFMSAVLRRSFSQTFWWLMPAIIIGLVALAQKWMRETDEGVERLEELRYDARGA
;
A
#
# COMPACT_ATOMS: atom_id res chain seq x y z
N MET A 1 -31.06 35.38 -27.81
CA MET A 1 -32.00 34.68 -26.90
C MET A 1 -31.61 33.21 -26.90
N LEU A 2 -30.65 32.82 -26.07
CA LEU A 2 -30.81 32.25 -24.72
C LEU A 2 -31.10 30.73 -24.73
N LEU A 3 -30.12 30.01 -24.18
CA LEU A 3 -30.21 28.75 -23.44
C LEU A 3 -30.33 27.46 -24.27
N ILE A 4 -29.21 27.09 -24.91
CA ILE A 4 -28.92 25.67 -25.18
C ILE A 4 -28.72 24.98 -23.82
N ASN A 5 -29.79 24.30 -23.45
CA ASN A 5 -30.00 23.36 -22.37
C ASN A 5 -28.75 22.51 -22.07
N ARG A 6 -27.90 23.04 -21.18
CA ARG A 6 -26.75 22.35 -20.58
C ARG A 6 -27.34 21.28 -19.67
N ARG A 7 -27.68 20.12 -20.25
CA ARG A 7 -28.08 18.93 -19.51
C ARG A 7 -27.10 18.75 -18.36
N ARG A 8 -27.56 19.02 -17.14
CA ARG A 8 -26.96 18.45 -15.94
C ARG A 8 -27.14 16.95 -16.12
N GLN A 9 -26.15 16.29 -16.73
CA GLN A 9 -25.99 14.86 -16.55
C GLN A 9 -25.85 14.69 -15.04
N ALA A 10 -26.92 14.24 -14.39
CA ALA A 10 -26.84 13.81 -13.00
C ALA A 10 -25.77 12.72 -12.98
N LEU A 11 -24.57 13.06 -12.50
CA LEU A 11 -23.49 12.11 -12.32
C LEU A 11 -24.06 11.00 -11.44
N VAL A 12 -24.28 9.82 -12.03
CA VAL A 12 -24.59 8.63 -11.24
C VAL A 12 -23.44 8.52 -10.22
N PRO A 13 -23.72 8.53 -8.91
CA PRO A 13 -22.68 8.50 -7.90
C PRO A 13 -21.98 7.14 -8.00
N THR A 14 -20.82 7.11 -8.65
CA THR A 14 -19.99 5.91 -8.66
C THR A 14 -19.29 5.78 -7.30
N PRO A 15 -19.08 4.56 -6.79
CA PRO A 15 -18.36 4.36 -5.54
C PRO A 15 -16.99 5.05 -5.52
N LEU A 16 -16.24 4.96 -6.63
CA LEU A 16 -14.97 5.68 -6.82
C LEU A 16 -15.16 7.20 -6.84
N GLY A 17 -16.26 7.69 -7.44
CA GLY A 17 -16.61 9.10 -7.43
C GLY A 17 -16.83 9.66 -6.01
N MET A 18 -17.27 8.82 -5.06
CA MET A 18 -17.39 9.22 -3.66
C MET A 18 -16.01 9.42 -3.00
N ILE A 19 -15.03 8.58 -3.32
CA ILE A 19 -13.64 8.74 -2.86
C ILE A 19 -13.04 10.04 -3.40
N PHE A 20 -13.27 10.35 -4.68
CA PHE A 20 -12.73 11.55 -5.30
C PHE A 20 -13.36 12.86 -4.82
N LYS A 21 -14.51 12.83 -4.13
CA LYS A 21 -15.06 14.04 -3.48
C LYS A 21 -14.15 14.58 -2.37
N PHE A 22 -13.39 13.70 -1.72
CA PHE A 22 -12.47 14.06 -0.64
C PHE A 22 -11.03 14.29 -1.14
N ALA A 23 -10.74 13.90 -2.38
CA ALA A 23 -9.42 14.05 -2.96
C ALA A 23 -9.15 15.53 -3.30
N PRO A 24 -7.95 16.06 -2.98
CA PRO A 24 -7.61 17.44 -3.32
C PRO A 24 -7.65 17.66 -4.83
N SER A 25 -8.24 18.76 -5.30
CA SER A 25 -8.28 19.09 -6.73
C SER A 25 -7.09 19.99 -7.13
N PRO A 26 -6.60 19.95 -8.39
CA PRO A 26 -7.01 19.07 -9.48
C PRO A 26 -6.40 17.66 -9.38
N LEU A 27 -7.17 16.65 -9.78
CA LEU A 27 -6.75 15.24 -9.76
C LEU A 27 -5.60 14.96 -10.75
N ILE A 28 -4.81 13.93 -10.46
CA ILE A 28 -3.90 13.33 -11.44
C ILE A 28 -4.71 12.68 -12.59
N PRO A 29 -4.13 12.53 -13.79
CA PRO A 29 -4.76 11.79 -14.88
C PRO A 29 -5.07 10.35 -14.45
N ILE A 30 -6.20 9.83 -14.91
CA ILE A 30 -6.61 8.43 -14.68
C ILE A 30 -6.60 8.04 -13.18
N PRO A 31 -7.20 8.83 -12.27
CA PRO A 31 -7.10 8.60 -10.83
C PRO A 31 -7.77 7.28 -10.43
N ALA A 32 -8.82 6.86 -11.16
CA ALA A 32 -9.49 5.57 -10.96
C ALA A 32 -8.54 4.38 -11.10
N PHE A 33 -7.63 4.40 -12.08
CA PHE A 33 -6.66 3.33 -12.26
C PHE A 33 -5.73 3.23 -11.05
N PHE A 34 -5.15 4.35 -10.60
CA PHE A 34 -4.26 4.37 -9.44
C PHE A 34 -4.98 3.95 -8.14
N THR A 35 -6.25 4.34 -7.97
CA THR A 35 -7.05 3.89 -6.82
C THR A 35 -7.30 2.39 -6.87
N ILE A 36 -7.72 1.84 -8.01
CA ILE A 36 -7.94 0.39 -8.17
C ILE A 36 -6.64 -0.38 -7.94
N LEU A 37 -5.53 0.10 -8.49
CA LEU A 37 -4.21 -0.47 -8.27
C LEU A 37 -3.85 -0.50 -6.78
N ALA A 38 -3.99 0.62 -6.06
CA ALA A 38 -3.71 0.69 -4.63
C ALA A 38 -4.60 -0.26 -3.82
N ILE A 39 -5.90 -0.34 -4.13
CA ILE A 39 -6.81 -1.30 -3.47
C ILE A 39 -6.37 -2.74 -3.74
N GLY A 40 -6.05 -3.08 -4.99
CA GLY A 40 -5.61 -4.43 -5.37
C GLY A 40 -4.32 -4.84 -4.66
N LEU A 41 -3.36 -3.92 -4.56
CA LEU A 41 -2.12 -4.15 -3.81
C LEU A 41 -2.42 -4.36 -2.32
N HIS A 42 -3.29 -3.55 -1.70
CA HIS A 42 -3.65 -3.72 -0.30
C HIS A 42 -4.34 -5.05 -0.02
N VAL A 43 -5.24 -5.50 -0.92
CA VAL A 43 -5.87 -6.81 -0.82
C VAL A 43 -4.83 -7.91 -0.91
N LEU A 44 -3.92 -7.84 -1.88
CA LEU A 44 -2.87 -8.83 -2.08
C LEU A 44 -1.90 -8.89 -0.88
N ASP A 45 -1.53 -7.74 -0.34
CA ASP A 45 -0.70 -7.62 0.85
C ASP A 45 -1.42 -8.17 2.09
N SER A 46 -2.72 -7.90 2.23
CA SER A 46 -3.54 -8.45 3.33
C SER A 46 -3.68 -9.98 3.23
N LEU A 47 -3.85 -10.51 2.02
CA LEU A 47 -3.86 -11.96 1.79
C LEU A 47 -2.47 -12.59 2.00
N SER A 48 -1.39 -11.83 1.82
CA SER A 48 -0.04 -12.30 2.12
C SER A 48 0.24 -12.37 3.63
N LEU A 49 -0.57 -11.68 4.47
CA LEU A 49 -0.49 -11.79 5.93
C LEU A 49 -1.09 -13.10 6.47
N THR A 50 -2.11 -13.61 5.80
CA THR A 50 -2.67 -14.92 6.12
C THR A 50 -1.66 -15.99 5.72
N LYS A 51 -1.18 -16.78 6.69
CA LYS A 51 -0.14 -17.84 6.61
C LYS A 51 -0.44 -18.99 5.62
N ASP A 52 -1.24 -18.79 4.58
CA ASP A 52 -1.58 -19.83 3.62
C ASP A 52 -0.47 -19.93 2.55
N PRO A 53 0.29 -21.05 2.48
CA PRO A 53 1.41 -21.21 1.56
C PRO A 53 1.00 -21.09 0.09
N ARG A 54 -0.28 -21.30 -0.22
CA ARG A 54 -0.83 -21.28 -1.58
C ARG A 54 -0.93 -19.87 -2.16
N VAL A 55 -1.00 -18.83 -1.32
CA VAL A 55 -1.09 -17.42 -1.75
C VAL A 55 0.30 -16.84 -2.05
N SER A 56 1.36 -17.53 -1.64
CA SER A 56 2.76 -17.20 -1.96
C SER A 56 3.08 -17.32 -3.47
N LEU A 57 2.17 -17.86 -4.28
CA LEU A 57 2.34 -18.06 -5.74
C LEU A 57 2.40 -16.77 -6.58
N LEU A 58 2.06 -15.61 -6.00
CA LEU A 58 2.18 -14.31 -6.68
C LEU A 58 3.49 -13.59 -6.34
N ASP A 59 4.54 -14.38 -6.11
CA ASP A 59 5.91 -13.90 -5.99
C ASP A 59 6.46 -13.55 -7.38
N VAL A 60 5.89 -12.50 -7.98
CA VAL A 60 6.35 -11.95 -9.26
C VAL A 60 7.77 -11.44 -9.05
N ASP A 61 8.76 -12.07 -9.68
CA ASP A 61 10.16 -11.64 -9.63
C ASP A 61 10.33 -10.25 -10.26
N MET A 62 10.31 -9.24 -9.39
CA MET A 62 10.65 -7.86 -9.73
C MET A 62 12.17 -7.66 -9.49
N PRO A 63 12.92 -7.12 -10.46
CA PRO A 63 14.38 -7.04 -10.42
C PRO A 63 14.94 -5.98 -9.44
N PHE A 64 14.12 -5.42 -8.55
CA PHE A 64 14.49 -4.29 -7.70
C PHE A 64 14.57 -4.66 -6.21
N ASN A 65 15.79 -4.60 -5.67
CA ASN A 65 16.12 -4.81 -4.26
C ASN A 65 16.05 -3.47 -3.48
N ALA A 66 14.95 -3.20 -2.75
CA ALA A 66 14.86 -2.05 -1.82
C ALA A 66 15.55 -2.36 -0.47
N PRO A 67 16.31 -1.46 0.17
CA PRO A 67 17.10 -1.80 1.36
C PRO A 67 16.26 -2.06 2.65
N GLY A 68 16.56 -3.17 3.32
CA GLY A 68 16.61 -3.34 4.79
C GLY A 68 15.35 -3.32 5.68
N VAL A 69 14.21 -2.79 5.24
CA VAL A 69 13.01 -2.64 6.11
C VAL A 69 11.82 -3.49 5.63
N LEU A 70 11.80 -3.84 4.34
CA LEU A 70 10.69 -4.56 3.72
C LEU A 70 11.20 -5.94 3.32
N GLU A 71 10.66 -6.98 3.95
CA GLU A 71 10.98 -8.37 3.63
C GLU A 71 9.80 -9.07 2.95
N GLY A 72 10.09 -10.06 2.10
CA GLY A 72 9.07 -10.85 1.40
C GLY A 72 8.30 -10.08 0.31
N PRO A 73 7.06 -10.50 0.00
CA PRO A 73 6.32 -10.01 -1.18
C PRO A 73 5.90 -8.53 -1.08
N PHE A 74 5.94 -7.94 0.12
CA PHE A 74 5.76 -6.51 0.38
C PHE A 74 6.84 -5.65 -0.28
N ARG A 75 8.10 -6.12 -0.28
CA ARG A 75 9.25 -5.39 -0.83
C ARG A 75 9.11 -5.16 -2.32
N LYS A 76 8.71 -6.20 -3.04
CA LYS A 76 8.53 -6.18 -4.50
C LYS A 76 7.38 -5.25 -4.90
N ARG A 77 6.34 -5.18 -4.08
CA ARG A 77 5.13 -4.38 -4.34
C ARG A 77 5.17 -2.95 -3.84
N ALA A 78 6.05 -2.63 -2.89
CA ALA A 78 6.19 -1.28 -2.31
C ALA A 78 6.41 -0.19 -3.37
N MET A 79 7.18 -0.48 -4.44
CA MET A 79 7.41 0.48 -5.52
C MET A 79 6.14 0.85 -6.29
N LEU A 80 5.18 -0.08 -6.43
CA LEU A 80 3.94 0.18 -7.14
C LEU A 80 3.06 1.20 -6.42
N TYR A 81 3.14 1.27 -5.08
CA TYR A 81 2.46 2.32 -4.31
C TYR A 81 3.04 3.73 -4.54
N LEU A 82 4.28 3.83 -5.01
CA LEU A 82 4.96 5.11 -5.25
C LEU A 82 4.66 5.70 -6.62
N ILE A 83 4.04 4.95 -7.55
CA ILE A 83 3.77 5.42 -8.91
C ILE A 83 2.83 6.64 -8.89
N ALA A 84 1.73 6.56 -8.14
CA ALA A 84 0.75 7.66 -8.06
C ALA A 84 1.31 8.95 -7.42
N PRO A 85 2.00 8.92 -6.25
CA PRO A 85 2.60 10.12 -5.69
C PRO A 85 3.76 10.64 -6.53
N PHE A 86 4.54 9.77 -7.20
CA PHE A 86 5.56 10.19 -8.15
C PHE A 86 4.94 10.93 -9.35
N MET A 87 3.86 10.40 -9.93
CA MET A 87 3.12 11.08 -10.99
C MET A 87 2.56 12.43 -10.54
N SER A 88 2.04 12.52 -9.31
CA SER A 88 1.59 13.78 -8.71
C SER A 88 2.73 14.82 -8.65
N ALA A 89 3.92 14.38 -8.22
CA ALA A 89 5.10 15.24 -8.13
C ALA A 89 5.61 15.68 -9.52
N VAL A 90 5.70 14.77 -10.49
CA VAL A 90 6.13 15.07 -11.87
C VAL A 90 5.18 16.05 -12.54
N LEU A 91 3.87 15.90 -12.31
CA LEU A 91 2.84 16.81 -12.82
C LEU A 91 2.75 18.13 -12.02
N ARG A 92 3.65 18.35 -11.06
CA ARG A 92 3.69 19.55 -10.21
C ARG A 92 2.34 19.86 -9.57
N ARG A 93 1.63 18.81 -9.14
CA ARG A 93 0.39 18.97 -8.36
C ARG A 93 0.71 19.52 -6.98
N SER A 94 -0.32 19.99 -6.28
CA SER A 94 -0.18 20.52 -4.93
C SER A 94 0.38 19.46 -3.96
N PHE A 95 1.05 19.91 -2.91
CA PHE A 95 1.54 19.03 -1.85
C PHE A 95 0.44 18.17 -1.25
N SER A 96 -0.77 18.71 -1.09
CA SER A 96 -1.94 17.96 -0.62
C SER A 96 -2.28 16.78 -1.54
N GLN A 97 -2.17 16.94 -2.86
CA GLN A 97 -2.40 15.87 -3.82
C GLN A 97 -1.33 14.77 -3.70
N THR A 98 -0.06 15.16 -3.63
CA THR A 98 1.04 14.19 -3.47
C THR A 98 0.92 13.44 -2.14
N PHE A 99 0.59 14.13 -1.06
CA PHE A 99 0.36 13.52 0.25
C PHE A 99 -0.83 12.56 0.23
N TRP A 100 -1.94 12.94 -0.40
CA TRP A 100 -3.10 12.06 -0.60
C TRP A 100 -2.72 10.74 -1.26
N TRP A 101 -1.93 10.78 -2.34
CA TRP A 101 -1.47 9.58 -3.04
C TRP A 101 -0.36 8.82 -2.31
N LEU A 102 0.28 9.43 -1.31
CA LEU A 102 1.28 8.78 -0.49
C LEU A 102 0.65 7.94 0.64
N MET A 103 -0.60 8.20 1.02
CA MET A 103 -1.28 7.52 2.13
C MET A 103 -1.24 5.99 2.06
N PRO A 104 -1.51 5.34 0.91
CA PRO A 104 -1.40 3.87 0.80
C PRO A 104 0.01 3.35 1.15
N ALA A 105 1.05 4.05 0.66
CA ALA A 105 2.44 3.68 0.93
C ALA A 105 2.80 3.81 2.42
N ILE A 106 2.30 4.87 3.08
CA ILE A 106 2.50 5.08 4.52
C ILE A 106 1.88 3.93 5.32
N ILE A 107 0.64 3.55 5.01
CA ILE A 107 -0.08 2.47 5.71
C ILE A 107 0.70 1.15 5.58
N ILE A 108 1.15 0.79 4.38
CA ILE A 108 1.94 -0.43 4.19
C ILE A 108 3.29 -0.36 4.89
N GLY A 109 3.96 0.80 4.88
CA GLY A 109 5.20 1.01 5.61
C GLY A 109 5.04 0.75 7.12
N LEU A 110 3.93 1.20 7.71
CA LEU A 110 3.61 0.93 9.12
C LEU A 110 3.38 -0.57 9.39
N VAL A 111 2.65 -1.25 8.51
CA VAL A 111 2.42 -2.71 8.64
C VAL A 111 3.73 -3.48 8.56
N ALA A 112 4.61 -3.13 7.64
CA ALA A 112 5.92 -3.76 7.51
C ALA A 112 6.81 -3.53 8.75
N LEU A 113 6.79 -2.31 9.30
CA LEU A 113 7.51 -2.01 10.52
C LEU A 113 6.99 -2.84 11.71
N ALA A 114 5.66 -2.96 11.84
CA ALA A 114 5.05 -3.79 12.87
C ALA A 114 5.44 -5.27 12.72
N GLN A 115 5.45 -5.82 11.50
CA GLN A 115 5.93 -7.18 11.26
C GLN A 115 7.40 -7.36 11.66
N LYS A 116 8.25 -6.38 11.35
CA LYS A 116 9.67 -6.43 11.72
C LYS A 116 9.82 -6.53 13.24
N TRP A 117 9.12 -5.67 13.99
CA TRP A 117 9.15 -5.71 15.45
C TRP A 117 8.61 -7.02 16.04
N MET A 118 7.57 -7.60 15.43
CA MET A 118 7.05 -8.91 15.85
C MET A 118 8.10 -10.01 15.67
N ARG A 119 8.78 -10.06 14.52
CA ARG A 119 9.86 -11.04 14.28
C ARG A 119 11.02 -10.88 15.25
N GLU A 120 11.48 -9.65 15.46
CA GLU A 120 12.55 -9.37 16.44
C GLU A 120 12.16 -9.81 17.86
N THR A 121 10.87 -9.72 18.21
CA THR A 121 10.34 -10.20 19.49
C THR A 121 10.31 -11.73 19.54
N ASP A 122 9.81 -12.38 18.49
CA ASP A 122 9.75 -13.85 18.40
C ASP A 122 11.16 -14.47 18.50
N GLU A 123 12.14 -13.92 17.77
CA GLU A 123 13.55 -14.33 17.85
C GLU A 123 14.14 -14.14 19.26
N GLY A 124 13.73 -13.07 19.95
CA GLY A 124 14.12 -12.82 21.34
C GLY A 124 13.54 -13.86 22.31
N VAL A 125 12.28 -14.26 22.11
CA VAL A 125 11.63 -15.31 22.91
C VAL A 125 12.26 -16.67 22.65
N GLU A 126 12.52 -17.02 21.38
CA GLU A 126 13.15 -18.29 21.01
C GLU A 126 14.51 -18.45 21.68
N ARG A 127 15.36 -17.41 21.66
CA ARG A 127 16.65 -17.42 22.37
C ARG A 127 16.51 -17.56 23.88
N LEU A 128 15.47 -16.99 24.49
CA LEU A 128 15.21 -17.14 25.93
C LEU A 128 14.73 -18.56 26.26
N GLU A 129 13.97 -19.20 25.37
CA GLU A 129 13.58 -20.60 25.53
C GLU A 129 14.78 -21.54 25.42
N GLU A 130 15.69 -21.32 24.47
CA GLU A 130 16.95 -22.06 24.34
C GLU A 130 17.78 -21.96 25.64
N LEU A 131 17.98 -20.75 26.16
CA LEU A 131 18.73 -20.53 27.41
C LEU A 131 18.06 -21.19 28.64
N ARG A 132 16.73 -21.23 28.69
CA ARG A 132 15.98 -21.88 29.78
C ARG A 132 16.14 -23.40 29.74
N TYR A 133 16.25 -23.99 28.55
CA TYR A 133 16.48 -25.43 28.40
C TYR A 133 17.91 -25.82 28.76
N ASP A 134 18.91 -25.02 28.40
CA ASP A 134 20.31 -25.23 28.81
C ASP A 134 20.49 -25.16 30.33
N ALA A 135 19.84 -24.18 30.99
CA ALA A 135 19.93 -24.01 32.45
C ALA A 135 19.24 -25.11 33.27
N ARG A 136 18.35 -25.91 32.68
CA ARG A 136 17.70 -27.07 33.33
C ARG A 136 18.48 -28.38 33.14
N GLY A 137 19.51 -28.38 32.29
CA GLY A 137 20.37 -29.53 32.00
C GLY A 137 21.64 -29.61 32.86
N ALA A 138 21.93 -28.59 33.67
CA ALA A 138 23.00 -28.56 34.68
C ALA A 138 22.43 -28.79 36.09
#